data_AF-A0AAU6FG21-F1
#
_entry.id   AF-A0AAU6FG21-F1
#
_cell.length_a   1.000
_cell.length_b   1.000
_cell.length_c   1.000
_cell.angle_alpha   90.00
_cell.angle_beta   90.00
_cell.angle_gamma   90.00
#
_symmetry.space_group_name_H-M   'P 1'
#
loop_
_entity.id
_entity.type
_entity.pdbx_description
1 polymer ?
#
loop_
_entity_poly.entity_id
_entity_poly.type
_entity_poly.pdbx_seq_one_letter_code
_entity_poly.pdbx_strand_id
1 'polypeptide(L)'
;MSRSASSAPRLVVVGNPGNRRVGLFQDAVRAAGLPPARTVSWLDVLKGDAVFRAGETVRVESPGEDAEVERLLRDVDDPTRVEGSALWYARFTSAVREVARAATAAGAVLLDGPGDIAVLFDKRLCHGVLAAAGVPVPASPTSGPAAPAVRDWADVRELMADHRMPRVFVKPAHGSSASGVMALETAGPGRVRATTSVERDPAGRLYNSLRVRRCTTEREVAAIVDALAPDGLHVERWLPKASQRGRVADLRVVVVDGRATHAVVRTSRSPMTNLHLGGARGDLDEVRAAVAAAGGSWAGALAVCEQAAAAFPDTLCVGVDLLPATGWRRFAVGEVNAFGDLLPRLTGLPGSGAEGLDTYAAQVAAVLNRSRNHRVSAPS
;
A
#
# COMPACT_ATOMS: atom_id res chain seq x y z
N MET A 1 -25.21 -37.32 22.93
CA MET A 1 -24.92 -35.87 23.09
C MET A 1 -23.72 -35.55 22.22
N SER A 2 -23.99 -35.04 21.01
CA SER A 2 -22.98 -34.77 20.00
C SER A 2 -22.30 -33.44 20.32
N ARG A 3 -20.97 -33.42 20.46
CA ARG A 3 -20.19 -32.18 20.43
C ARG A 3 -20.44 -31.56 19.06
N SER A 4 -21.15 -30.43 19.03
CA SER A 4 -21.35 -29.63 17.82
C SER A 4 -20.01 -29.44 17.12
N ALA A 5 -19.84 -30.11 15.98
CA ALA A 5 -18.69 -29.93 15.11
C ALA A 5 -18.79 -28.52 14.54
N SER A 6 -18.15 -27.56 15.19
CA SER A 6 -18.13 -26.16 14.76
C SER A 6 -17.62 -26.08 13.32
N SER A 7 -18.41 -25.53 12.40
CA SER A 7 -18.02 -25.42 11.00
C SER A 7 -16.77 -24.55 10.84
N ALA A 8 -15.85 -24.97 9.98
CA ALA A 8 -14.71 -24.16 9.55
C ALA A 8 -15.19 -22.80 8.98
N PRO A 9 -14.35 -21.73 9.02
CA PRO A 9 -14.77 -20.43 8.49
C PRO A 9 -15.12 -20.54 7.01
N ARG A 10 -16.23 -19.91 6.63
CA ARG A 10 -16.69 -19.86 5.23
C ARG A 10 -16.07 -18.64 4.56
N LEU A 11 -14.92 -18.84 3.95
CA LEU A 11 -14.15 -17.75 3.35
C LEU A 11 -14.76 -17.28 2.03
N VAL A 12 -14.81 -15.96 1.86
CA VAL A 12 -15.15 -15.28 0.61
C VAL A 12 -14.01 -14.34 0.26
N VAL A 13 -13.64 -14.27 -1.02
CA VAL A 13 -12.70 -13.28 -1.54
C VAL A 13 -13.41 -12.41 -2.58
N VAL A 14 -13.44 -11.11 -2.33
CA VAL A 14 -13.84 -10.10 -3.32
C VAL A 14 -12.60 -9.74 -4.13
N GLY A 15 -12.56 -10.15 -5.39
CA GLY A 15 -11.38 -9.96 -6.24
C GLY A 15 -11.57 -10.46 -7.67
N ASN A 16 -10.66 -10.10 -8.56
CA ASN A 16 -10.72 -10.51 -9.96
C ASN A 16 -10.37 -12.01 -10.07
N PRO A 17 -11.27 -12.89 -10.58
CA PRO A 17 -11.06 -14.35 -10.55
C PRO A 17 -9.79 -14.82 -11.26
N GLY A 18 -9.36 -14.13 -12.32
CA GLY A 18 -8.12 -14.43 -13.04
C GLY A 18 -6.85 -13.84 -12.42
N ASN A 19 -6.97 -13.06 -11.35
CA ASN A 19 -5.83 -12.40 -10.73
C ASN A 19 -5.02 -13.37 -9.86
N ARG A 20 -3.70 -13.33 -10.00
CA ARG A 20 -2.73 -14.12 -9.22
C ARG A 20 -2.91 -14.01 -7.71
N ARG A 21 -3.32 -12.86 -7.17
CA ARG A 21 -3.54 -12.64 -5.74
C ARG A 21 -4.73 -13.45 -5.23
N VAL A 22 -5.80 -13.56 -6.03
CA VAL A 22 -6.94 -14.44 -5.74
C VAL A 22 -6.51 -15.91 -5.82
N GLY A 23 -5.75 -16.29 -6.85
CA GLY A 23 -5.22 -17.65 -6.99
C GLY A 23 -4.35 -18.10 -5.80
N LEU A 24 -3.41 -17.25 -5.38
CA LEU A 24 -2.53 -17.55 -4.24
C LEU A 24 -3.29 -17.61 -2.90
N PHE A 25 -4.31 -16.79 -2.73
CA PHE A 25 -5.20 -16.92 -1.58
C PHE A 25 -5.97 -18.25 -1.60
N GLN A 26 -6.49 -18.69 -2.75
CA GLN A 26 -7.14 -20.00 -2.88
C GLN A 26 -6.18 -21.15 -2.58
N ASP A 27 -4.93 -21.06 -3.01
CA ASP A 27 -3.90 -22.05 -2.72
C ASP A 27 -3.60 -22.11 -1.21
N ALA A 28 -3.49 -20.96 -0.54
CA ALA A 28 -3.33 -20.89 0.91
C ALA A 28 -4.53 -21.49 1.68
N VAL A 29 -5.76 -21.22 1.23
CA VAL A 29 -6.99 -21.81 1.79
C VAL A 29 -6.97 -23.34 1.64
N ARG A 30 -6.61 -23.85 0.47
CA ARG A 30 -6.49 -25.30 0.22
C ARG A 30 -5.38 -25.94 1.06
N ALA A 31 -4.22 -25.30 1.17
CA ALA A 31 -3.10 -25.78 1.99
C ALA A 31 -3.46 -25.85 3.48
N ALA A 32 -4.35 -24.98 3.95
CA ALA A 32 -4.90 -25.02 5.30
C ALA A 32 -6.00 -26.09 5.51
N GLY A 33 -6.33 -26.90 4.49
CA GLY A 33 -7.34 -27.94 4.56
C GLY A 33 -8.78 -27.42 4.57
N LEU A 34 -9.01 -26.18 4.14
CA LEU A 34 -10.33 -25.56 4.09
C LEU A 34 -11.00 -25.79 2.73
N PRO A 35 -12.35 -25.77 2.68
CA PRO A 35 -13.06 -25.66 1.40
C PRO A 35 -12.62 -24.41 0.63
N PRO A 36 -12.60 -24.45 -0.72
CA PRO A 36 -12.24 -23.28 -1.52
C PRO A 36 -13.04 -22.05 -1.12
N ALA A 37 -12.37 -20.89 -1.06
CA ALA A 37 -13.05 -19.65 -0.80
C ALA A 37 -14.01 -19.34 -1.95
N ARG A 38 -15.21 -18.84 -1.65
CA ARG A 38 -16.11 -18.37 -2.70
C ARG A 38 -15.57 -17.05 -3.26
N THR A 39 -15.46 -16.95 -4.58
CA THR A 39 -15.05 -15.70 -5.23
C THR A 39 -16.28 -14.86 -5.55
N VAL A 40 -16.24 -13.57 -5.19
CA VAL A 40 -17.16 -12.52 -5.68
C VAL A 40 -16.32 -11.59 -6.54
N SER A 41 -16.69 -11.40 -7.81
CA SER A 41 -15.87 -10.58 -8.70
C SER A 41 -16.08 -9.09 -8.44
N TRP A 42 -15.07 -8.26 -8.72
CA TRP A 42 -15.26 -6.80 -8.72
C TRP A 42 -16.27 -6.36 -9.75
N LEU A 43 -16.43 -7.08 -10.87
CA LEU A 43 -17.48 -6.79 -11.85
C LEU A 43 -18.87 -6.97 -11.27
N ASP A 44 -19.12 -8.04 -10.51
CA ASP A 44 -20.42 -8.23 -9.84
C ASP A 44 -20.67 -7.12 -8.81
N VAL A 45 -19.64 -6.72 -8.06
CA VAL A 45 -19.75 -5.59 -7.10
C VAL A 45 -20.09 -4.29 -7.83
N LEU A 46 -19.37 -3.96 -8.91
CA LEU A 46 -19.56 -2.71 -9.65
C LEU A 46 -20.87 -2.67 -10.44
N LYS A 47 -21.43 -3.83 -10.79
CA LYS A 47 -22.74 -3.97 -11.45
C LYS A 47 -23.91 -4.02 -10.46
N GLY A 48 -23.63 -4.22 -9.16
CA GLY A 48 -24.65 -4.32 -8.12
C GLY A 48 -25.22 -5.73 -7.91
N ASP A 49 -24.55 -6.74 -8.45
CA ASP A 49 -24.95 -8.15 -8.44
C ASP A 49 -24.29 -8.97 -7.32
N ALA A 50 -23.42 -8.35 -6.51
CA ALA A 50 -22.69 -9.03 -5.45
C ALA A 50 -23.61 -9.51 -4.30
N VAL A 51 -23.52 -10.81 -3.99
CA VAL A 51 -24.29 -11.45 -2.90
C VAL A 51 -23.36 -12.06 -1.85
N PHE A 52 -23.74 -11.88 -0.58
CA PHE A 52 -23.08 -12.46 0.60
C PHE A 52 -24.06 -13.31 1.41
N ARG A 53 -23.55 -14.19 2.27
CA ARG A 53 -24.33 -15.15 3.07
C ARG A 53 -23.93 -15.11 4.54
N ALA A 54 -24.87 -15.42 5.42
CA ALA A 54 -24.63 -15.47 6.86
C ALA A 54 -23.48 -16.42 7.23
N GLY A 55 -22.64 -15.96 8.16
CA GLY A 55 -21.47 -16.69 8.65
C GLY A 55 -20.30 -16.75 7.68
N GLU A 56 -20.33 -16.00 6.57
CA GLU A 56 -19.17 -15.82 5.70
C GLU A 56 -18.16 -14.83 6.30
N THR A 57 -16.88 -15.06 6.02
CA THR A 57 -15.77 -14.17 6.35
C THR A 57 -15.20 -13.62 5.05
N VAL A 58 -15.38 -12.32 4.84
CA VAL A 58 -15.14 -11.64 3.56
C VAL A 58 -13.80 -10.93 3.59
N ARG A 59 -12.89 -11.40 2.73
CA ARG A 59 -11.64 -10.71 2.38
C ARG A 59 -11.88 -9.83 1.17
N VAL A 60 -11.33 -8.61 1.17
CA VAL A 60 -11.25 -7.78 -0.04
C VAL A 60 -9.84 -7.86 -0.61
N GLU A 61 -9.72 -7.89 -1.93
CA GLU A 61 -8.45 -7.85 -2.65
C GLU A 61 -8.43 -6.70 -3.64
N SER A 62 -7.23 -6.23 -4.01
CA SER A 62 -7.05 -5.11 -4.95
C SER A 62 -7.81 -5.36 -6.28
N PRO A 63 -8.51 -4.35 -6.83
CA PRO A 63 -9.29 -4.48 -8.06
C PRO A 63 -8.45 -4.38 -9.35
N GLY A 64 -7.12 -4.23 -9.23
CA GLY A 64 -6.23 -4.00 -10.37
C GLY A 64 -6.01 -5.23 -11.27
N GLU A 65 -5.26 -4.99 -12.35
CA GLU A 65 -4.90 -5.99 -13.38
C GLU A 65 -6.12 -6.60 -14.12
N ASP A 66 -7.24 -5.88 -14.19
CA ASP A 66 -8.42 -6.21 -15.01
C ASP A 66 -8.90 -4.95 -15.77
N ALA A 67 -8.97 -5.05 -17.11
CA ALA A 67 -9.23 -3.89 -17.96
C ALA A 67 -10.68 -3.38 -17.86
N GLU A 68 -11.66 -4.26 -17.67
CA GLU A 68 -13.06 -3.84 -17.57
C GLU A 68 -13.32 -3.16 -16.21
N VAL A 69 -12.77 -3.73 -15.13
CA VAL A 69 -12.82 -3.13 -13.79
C VAL A 69 -12.11 -1.77 -13.79
N GLU A 70 -10.93 -1.67 -14.40
CA GLU A 70 -10.18 -0.42 -14.45
C GLU A 70 -10.93 0.66 -15.24
N ARG A 71 -11.56 0.31 -16.36
CA ARG A 71 -12.41 1.24 -17.12
C ARG A 71 -13.60 1.73 -16.29
N LEU A 72 -14.27 0.84 -15.56
CA LEU A 72 -15.40 1.21 -14.69
C LEU A 72 -14.98 2.12 -13.53
N LEU A 73 -13.77 1.92 -12.97
CA LEU A 73 -13.27 2.71 -11.85
C LEU A 73 -12.67 4.05 -12.30
N ARG A 74 -11.85 4.08 -13.35
CA ARG A 74 -11.05 5.25 -13.74
C ARG A 74 -11.60 6.03 -14.93
N ASP A 75 -12.52 5.45 -15.69
CA ASP A 75 -13.07 6.06 -16.93
C ASP A 75 -11.99 6.39 -17.98
N VAL A 76 -10.96 5.53 -18.07
CA VAL A 76 -9.91 5.62 -19.08
C VAL A 76 -9.71 4.27 -19.76
N ASP A 77 -9.48 4.30 -21.07
CA ASP A 77 -9.28 3.08 -21.88
C ASP A 77 -7.84 2.55 -21.84
N ASP A 78 -6.88 3.37 -21.40
CA ASP A 78 -5.46 3.00 -21.34
C ASP A 78 -5.02 2.85 -19.86
N PRO A 79 -4.67 1.63 -19.41
CA PRO A 79 -4.28 1.36 -18.02
C PRO A 79 -2.93 1.97 -17.63
N THR A 80 -2.16 2.47 -18.60
CA THR A 80 -0.89 3.17 -18.33
C THR A 80 -1.08 4.64 -18.00
N ARG A 81 -2.30 5.18 -18.14
CA ARG A 81 -2.65 6.55 -17.76
C ARG A 81 -2.41 6.81 -16.27
N VAL A 82 -1.81 7.96 -15.99
CA VAL A 82 -1.49 8.38 -14.62
C VAL A 82 -2.61 9.21 -14.03
N GLU A 83 -3.35 9.95 -14.85
CA GLU A 83 -4.51 10.75 -14.42
C GLU A 83 -5.76 9.88 -14.16
N GLY A 84 -6.75 10.46 -13.48
CA GLY A 84 -8.03 9.84 -13.15
C GLY A 84 -8.03 9.09 -11.82
N SER A 85 -6.95 9.18 -11.04
CA SER A 85 -6.79 8.47 -9.77
C SER A 85 -7.78 8.93 -8.70
N ALA A 86 -8.25 10.19 -8.72
CA ALA A 86 -9.31 10.66 -7.82
C ALA A 86 -10.68 10.04 -8.13
N LEU A 87 -11.03 9.92 -9.41
CA LEU A 87 -12.27 9.25 -9.83
C LEU A 87 -12.23 7.76 -9.48
N TRP A 88 -11.09 7.11 -9.76
CA TRP A 88 -10.82 5.73 -9.37
C TRP A 88 -11.01 5.54 -7.87
N TYR A 89 -10.43 6.42 -7.06
CA TYR A 89 -10.55 6.36 -5.60
C TYR A 89 -12.00 6.52 -5.12
N ALA A 90 -12.72 7.50 -5.65
CA ALA A 90 -14.12 7.75 -5.28
C ALA A 90 -15.02 6.54 -5.62
N ARG A 91 -14.87 5.97 -6.82
CA ARG A 91 -15.64 4.80 -7.25
C ARG A 91 -15.25 3.54 -6.48
N PHE A 92 -13.96 3.31 -6.27
CA PHE A 92 -13.45 2.15 -5.54
C PHE A 92 -13.92 2.16 -4.08
N THR A 93 -13.74 3.27 -3.37
CA THR A 93 -14.19 3.38 -1.97
C THR A 93 -15.72 3.34 -1.84
N SER A 94 -16.46 3.79 -2.85
CA SER A 94 -17.91 3.54 -2.92
C SER A 94 -18.22 2.05 -3.05
N ALA A 95 -17.55 1.34 -3.95
CA ALA A 95 -17.75 -0.10 -4.14
C ALA A 95 -17.40 -0.91 -2.88
N VAL A 96 -16.30 -0.56 -2.18
CA VAL A 96 -15.92 -1.16 -0.90
C VAL A 96 -16.98 -0.93 0.18
N ARG A 97 -17.59 0.27 0.24
CA ARG A 97 -18.70 0.54 1.16
C ARG A 97 -19.93 -0.30 0.83
N GLU A 98 -20.25 -0.51 -0.44
CA GLU A 98 -21.36 -1.39 -0.83
C GLU A 98 -21.10 -2.86 -0.49
N VAL A 99 -19.86 -3.36 -0.68
CA VAL A 99 -19.46 -4.68 -0.17
C VAL A 99 -19.69 -4.77 1.34
N ALA A 100 -19.26 -3.77 2.10
CA ALA A 100 -19.43 -3.76 3.55
C ALA A 100 -20.90 -3.76 3.97
N ARG A 101 -21.75 -2.95 3.31
CA ARG A 101 -23.20 -2.93 3.55
C ARG A 101 -23.84 -4.29 3.25
N ALA A 102 -23.58 -4.85 2.07
CA ALA A 102 -24.18 -6.10 1.63
C ALA A 102 -23.74 -7.29 2.49
N ALA A 103 -22.46 -7.35 2.86
CA ALA A 103 -21.93 -8.36 3.76
C ALA A 103 -22.57 -8.27 5.16
N THR A 104 -22.63 -7.05 5.73
CA THR A 104 -23.24 -6.83 7.05
C THR A 104 -24.72 -7.19 7.06
N ALA A 105 -25.49 -6.76 6.04
CA ALA A 105 -26.91 -7.09 5.90
C ALA A 105 -27.16 -8.60 5.79
N ALA A 106 -26.21 -9.34 5.20
CA ALA A 106 -26.29 -10.80 5.11
C ALA A 106 -25.81 -11.54 6.37
N GLY A 107 -25.28 -10.84 7.40
CA GLY A 107 -24.68 -11.47 8.58
C GLY A 107 -23.30 -12.08 8.32
N ALA A 108 -22.55 -11.53 7.35
CA ALA A 108 -21.14 -11.85 7.11
C ALA A 108 -20.23 -10.84 7.82
N VAL A 109 -18.96 -11.23 8.05
CA VAL A 109 -17.95 -10.42 8.72
C VAL A 109 -16.84 -10.05 7.73
N LEU A 110 -16.43 -8.79 7.68
CA LEU A 110 -15.30 -8.36 6.87
C LEU A 110 -13.98 -8.54 7.63
N LEU A 111 -12.92 -8.91 6.89
CA LEU A 111 -11.55 -8.92 7.39
C LEU A 111 -10.86 -7.56 7.30
N ASP A 112 -11.36 -6.70 6.42
CA ASP A 112 -10.79 -5.40 6.09
C ASP A 112 -11.92 -4.35 6.07
N GLY A 113 -11.85 -3.39 6.98
CA GLY A 113 -12.89 -2.38 7.18
C GLY A 113 -12.91 -1.31 6.08
N PRO A 114 -14.09 -0.85 5.64
CA PRO A 114 -14.20 0.14 4.56
C PRO A 114 -13.56 1.49 4.92
N GLY A 115 -13.54 1.86 6.20
CA GLY A 115 -12.90 3.10 6.69
C GLY A 115 -11.38 3.06 6.55
N ASP A 116 -10.75 2.00 7.06
CA ASP A 116 -9.31 1.78 6.92
C ASP A 116 -8.88 1.72 5.45
N ILE A 117 -9.61 0.95 4.62
CA ILE A 117 -9.31 0.85 3.18
C ILE A 117 -9.35 2.24 2.52
N ALA A 118 -10.34 3.07 2.81
CA ALA A 118 -10.40 4.43 2.26
C ALA A 118 -9.17 5.27 2.66
N VAL A 119 -8.74 5.20 3.93
CA VAL A 119 -7.54 5.92 4.38
C VAL A 119 -6.27 5.36 3.73
N LEU A 120 -6.10 4.04 3.68
CA LEU A 120 -4.92 3.37 3.11
C LEU A 120 -4.73 3.67 1.61
N PHE A 121 -5.81 3.96 0.89
CA PHE A 121 -5.76 4.33 -0.52
C PHE A 121 -5.58 5.83 -0.79
N ASP A 122 -5.57 6.70 0.23
CA ASP A 122 -5.21 8.12 0.11
C ASP A 122 -3.94 8.41 0.93
N LYS A 123 -2.83 8.66 0.24
CA LYS A 123 -1.52 8.91 0.85
C LYS A 123 -1.52 10.06 1.85
N ARG A 124 -2.33 11.08 1.63
CA ARG A 124 -2.40 12.25 2.52
C ARG A 124 -3.08 11.86 3.83
N LEU A 125 -4.21 11.15 3.73
CA LEU A 125 -4.97 10.69 4.89
C LEU A 125 -4.18 9.65 5.69
N CYS A 126 -3.63 8.63 5.02
CA CYS A 126 -2.78 7.62 5.63
C CYS A 126 -1.59 8.26 6.36
N HIS A 127 -0.88 9.18 5.71
CA HIS A 127 0.21 9.92 6.34
C HIS A 127 -0.24 10.70 7.58
N GLY A 128 -1.41 11.35 7.53
CA GLY A 128 -1.98 12.06 8.67
C GLY A 128 -2.31 11.14 9.86
N VAL A 129 -2.91 9.98 9.60
CA VAL A 129 -3.22 8.98 10.63
C VAL A 129 -1.94 8.44 11.28
N LEU A 130 -0.93 8.12 10.47
CA LEU A 130 0.36 7.64 10.98
C LEU A 130 1.06 8.69 11.85
N ALA A 131 1.11 9.95 11.38
CA ALA A 131 1.70 11.05 12.15
C ALA A 131 0.97 11.26 13.48
N ALA A 132 -0.36 11.24 13.49
CA ALA A 132 -1.17 11.37 14.70
C ALA A 132 -0.97 10.20 15.68
N ALA A 133 -0.71 8.99 15.17
CA ALA A 133 -0.37 7.80 15.96
C ALA A 133 1.09 7.77 16.47
N GLY A 134 1.87 8.82 16.21
CA GLY A 134 3.28 8.89 16.60
C GLY A 134 4.20 7.96 15.80
N VAL A 135 3.73 7.45 14.66
CA VAL A 135 4.58 6.66 13.74
C VAL A 135 5.51 7.64 13.02
N PRO A 136 6.83 7.40 13.00
CA PRO A 136 7.75 8.25 12.26
C PRO A 136 7.43 8.23 10.76
N VAL A 137 7.15 9.39 10.19
CA VAL A 137 6.90 9.58 8.75
C VAL A 137 7.74 10.77 8.23
N PRO A 138 8.01 10.87 6.92
CA PRO A 138 8.64 12.08 6.37
C PRO A 138 7.83 13.34 6.70
N ALA A 139 8.48 14.50 6.85
CA ALA A 139 7.74 15.75 7.00
C ALA A 139 6.92 16.04 5.72
N SER A 140 5.64 16.37 5.86
CA SER A 140 4.74 16.65 4.73
C SER A 140 3.77 17.78 5.08
N PRO A 141 3.72 18.86 4.28
CA PRO A 141 2.71 19.90 4.46
C PRO A 141 1.32 19.51 3.94
N THR A 142 1.22 18.43 3.16
CA THR A 142 -0.04 17.93 2.60
C THR A 142 -0.64 16.78 3.42
N SER A 143 -0.21 16.64 4.68
CA SER A 143 -0.57 15.52 5.55
C SER A 143 -1.94 15.71 6.21
N GLY A 144 -2.83 14.73 6.05
CA GLY A 144 -4.13 14.67 6.71
C GLY A 144 -5.25 15.44 6.01
N PRO A 145 -6.49 15.33 6.52
CA PRO A 145 -7.69 15.87 5.87
C PRO A 145 -7.79 17.40 5.88
N ALA A 146 -7.08 18.07 6.80
CA ALA A 146 -7.06 19.53 6.91
C ALA A 146 -5.95 20.18 6.08
N ALA A 147 -5.16 19.38 5.36
CA ALA A 147 -4.08 19.88 4.53
C ALA A 147 -4.60 20.72 3.35
N PRO A 148 -3.87 21.76 2.92
CA PRO A 148 -4.22 22.52 1.74
C PRO A 148 -4.20 21.62 0.50
N ALA A 149 -5.16 21.84 -0.40
CA ALA A 149 -5.14 21.23 -1.72
C ALA A 149 -4.04 21.89 -2.56
N VAL A 150 -3.19 21.07 -3.20
CA VAL A 150 -2.20 21.54 -4.16
C VAL A 150 -2.88 21.64 -5.52
N ARG A 151 -3.01 22.85 -6.04
CA ARG A 151 -3.75 23.13 -7.28
C ARG A 151 -2.87 23.09 -8.51
N ASP A 152 -1.60 23.40 -8.35
CA ASP A 152 -0.64 23.51 -9.44
C ASP A 152 0.82 23.49 -8.92
N TRP A 153 1.75 23.70 -9.83
CA TRP A 153 3.17 23.84 -9.57
C TRP A 153 3.55 25.04 -8.70
N ALA A 154 2.79 26.14 -8.77
CA ALA A 154 3.08 27.32 -7.94
C ALA A 154 2.84 26.98 -6.46
N ASP A 155 1.75 26.28 -6.15
CA ASP A 155 1.47 25.78 -4.80
C ASP A 155 2.59 24.84 -4.31
N VAL A 156 3.09 23.92 -5.15
CA VAL A 156 4.22 23.05 -4.77
C VAL A 156 5.46 23.86 -4.40
N ARG A 157 5.77 24.90 -5.19
CA ARG A 157 6.93 25.76 -4.92
C ARG A 157 6.78 26.55 -3.62
N GLU A 158 5.60 27.09 -3.36
CA GLU A 158 5.29 27.81 -2.12
C GLU A 158 5.43 26.89 -0.91
N LEU A 159 4.83 25.70 -0.96
CA LEU A 159 4.97 24.68 0.09
C LEU A 159 6.43 24.27 0.32
N MET A 160 7.23 24.10 -0.73
CA MET A 160 8.66 23.81 -0.60
C MET A 160 9.42 24.95 0.09
N ALA A 161 9.09 26.21 -0.21
CA ALA A 161 9.73 27.38 0.38
C ALA A 161 9.34 27.54 1.86
N ASP A 162 8.04 27.54 2.16
CA ASP A 162 7.49 27.77 3.50
C ASP A 162 7.96 26.72 4.50
N HIS A 163 8.04 25.47 4.07
CA HIS A 163 8.48 24.35 4.91
C HIS A 163 9.98 24.06 4.83
N ARG A 164 10.75 24.89 4.08
CA ARG A 164 12.20 24.74 3.86
C ARG A 164 12.57 23.32 3.39
N MET A 165 11.85 22.85 2.39
CA MET A 165 11.98 21.51 1.80
C MET A 165 12.52 21.60 0.37
N PRO A 166 13.84 21.80 0.17
CA PRO A 166 14.43 21.92 -1.17
C PRO A 166 14.42 20.60 -1.96
N ARG A 167 14.07 19.49 -1.31
CA ARG A 167 13.90 18.18 -1.94
C ARG A 167 12.64 17.50 -1.43
N VAL A 168 11.76 17.13 -2.34
CA VAL A 168 10.48 16.50 -2.03
C VAL A 168 10.19 15.33 -2.96
N PHE A 169 9.36 14.41 -2.50
CA PHE A 169 8.56 13.60 -3.41
C PHE A 169 7.22 14.27 -3.62
N VAL A 170 6.80 14.40 -4.88
CA VAL A 170 5.42 14.73 -5.26
C VAL A 170 4.78 13.44 -5.77
N LYS A 171 3.65 13.05 -5.20
CA LYS A 171 2.96 11.79 -5.50
C LYS A 171 1.46 12.06 -5.73
N PRO A 172 0.80 11.46 -6.73
CA PRO A 172 -0.66 11.42 -6.75
C PRO A 172 -1.18 10.78 -5.47
N ALA A 173 -2.24 11.34 -4.88
CA ALA A 173 -2.78 10.90 -3.59
C ALA A 173 -3.17 9.41 -3.60
N HIS A 174 -3.76 8.96 -4.71
CA HIS A 174 -4.30 7.60 -4.86
C HIS A 174 -3.49 6.71 -5.81
N GLY A 175 -2.32 7.19 -6.27
CA GLY A 175 -1.46 6.44 -7.19
C GLY A 175 -0.82 5.22 -6.53
N SER A 176 -0.55 4.16 -7.30
CA SER A 176 0.15 2.96 -6.85
C SER A 176 1.35 2.64 -7.76
N SER A 177 2.23 1.71 -7.35
CA SER A 177 3.38 1.25 -8.14
C SER A 177 4.32 2.38 -8.61
N ALA A 178 4.42 3.45 -7.82
CA ALA A 178 5.15 4.69 -8.14
C ALA A 178 4.70 5.38 -9.45
N SER A 179 3.50 5.09 -9.94
CA SER A 179 2.88 5.81 -11.05
C SER A 179 2.65 7.28 -10.66
N GLY A 180 3.12 8.22 -11.49
CA GLY A 180 2.99 9.65 -11.22
C GLY A 180 3.95 10.23 -10.20
N VAL A 181 4.81 9.41 -9.57
CA VAL A 181 5.74 9.88 -8.55
C VAL A 181 6.89 10.67 -9.16
N MET A 182 7.24 11.78 -8.52
CA MET A 182 8.34 12.65 -8.91
C MET A 182 9.26 12.91 -7.71
N ALA A 183 10.54 12.54 -7.83
CA ALA A 183 11.59 12.98 -6.91
C ALA A 183 12.11 14.33 -7.39
N LEU A 184 11.77 15.39 -6.68
CA LEU A 184 11.98 16.78 -7.07
C LEU A 184 13.03 17.43 -6.16
N GLU A 185 13.92 18.20 -6.76
CA GLU A 185 14.88 19.06 -6.05
C GLU A 185 14.92 20.46 -6.69
N THR A 186 15.09 21.48 -5.85
CA THR A 186 15.32 22.86 -6.26
C THR A 186 16.62 23.39 -5.66
N ALA A 187 17.34 24.23 -6.43
CA ALA A 187 18.65 24.77 -6.04
C ALA A 187 18.74 26.29 -6.22
N GLY A 188 17.61 26.99 -6.13
CA GLY A 188 17.47 28.43 -6.36
C GLY A 188 16.52 28.76 -7.52
N PRO A 189 16.34 30.06 -7.86
CA PRO A 189 15.41 30.50 -8.89
C PRO A 189 15.65 29.80 -10.24
N GLY A 190 14.61 29.21 -10.82
CA GLY A 190 14.65 28.51 -12.11
C GLY A 190 15.47 27.22 -12.14
N ARG A 191 16.13 26.82 -11.04
CA ARG A 191 16.93 25.59 -10.96
C ARG A 191 16.10 24.48 -10.34
N VAL A 192 15.54 23.64 -11.20
CA VAL A 192 14.74 22.47 -10.82
C VAL A 192 15.29 21.21 -11.47
N ARG A 193 15.26 20.11 -10.73
CA ARG A 193 15.46 18.77 -11.28
C ARG A 193 14.41 17.84 -10.73
N ALA A 194 13.77 17.09 -11.61
CA ALA A 194 12.81 16.07 -11.27
C ALA A 194 13.26 14.73 -11.86
N THR A 195 13.04 13.64 -11.11
CA THR A 195 13.20 12.27 -11.59
C THR A 195 11.86 11.55 -11.48
N THR A 196 11.33 11.07 -12.60
CA THR A 196 9.99 10.46 -12.68
C THR A 196 9.93 9.38 -13.76
N SER A 197 8.95 8.48 -13.73
CA SER A 197 8.62 7.58 -14.85
C SER A 197 7.51 8.10 -15.76
N VAL A 198 6.93 9.26 -15.43
CA VAL A 198 5.86 9.89 -16.20
C VAL A 198 6.38 10.35 -17.56
N GLU A 199 5.66 9.95 -18.60
CA GLU A 199 5.83 10.42 -19.97
C GLU A 199 4.60 11.21 -20.38
N ARG A 200 4.81 12.27 -21.16
CA ARG A 200 3.76 13.12 -21.69
C ARG A 200 3.73 12.97 -23.20
N ASP A 201 2.58 12.63 -23.75
CA ASP A 201 2.41 12.52 -25.19
C ASP A 201 2.19 13.90 -25.87
N PRO A 202 2.13 13.98 -27.21
CA PRO A 202 1.88 15.24 -27.91
C PRO A 202 0.53 15.89 -27.60
N ALA A 203 -0.47 15.11 -27.20
CA ALA A 203 -1.78 15.60 -26.77
C ALA A 203 -1.79 16.09 -25.30
N GLY A 204 -0.69 15.89 -24.59
CA GLY A 204 -0.48 16.32 -23.21
C GLY A 204 -0.93 15.33 -22.15
N ARG A 205 -1.33 14.11 -22.54
CA ARG A 205 -1.75 13.05 -21.63
C ARG A 205 -0.54 12.41 -20.96
N LEU A 206 -0.70 11.98 -19.72
CA LEU A 206 0.37 11.40 -18.91
C LEU A 206 0.27 9.87 -18.83
N TYR A 207 1.42 9.21 -18.98
CA TYR A 207 1.52 7.76 -18.94
C TYR A 207 2.71 7.30 -18.10
N ASN A 208 2.57 6.17 -17.41
CA ASN A 208 3.69 5.54 -16.71
C ASN A 208 4.53 4.73 -17.69
N SER A 209 5.63 5.31 -18.17
CA SER A 209 6.53 4.64 -19.13
C SER A 209 7.37 3.50 -18.52
N LEU A 210 7.31 3.32 -17.18
CA LEU A 210 8.20 2.46 -16.38
C LEU A 210 9.70 2.81 -16.48
N ARG A 211 10.07 3.76 -17.35
CA ARG A 211 11.44 4.22 -17.57
C ARG A 211 11.67 5.52 -16.82
N VAL A 212 12.53 5.47 -15.82
CA VAL A 212 12.91 6.64 -15.04
C VAL A 212 13.68 7.62 -15.93
N ARG A 213 13.18 8.86 -16.03
CA ARG A 213 13.76 9.97 -16.78
C ARG A 213 13.99 11.18 -15.88
N ARG A 214 14.76 12.15 -16.38
CA ARG A 214 15.03 13.41 -15.70
C ARG A 214 14.37 14.55 -16.46
N CYS A 215 13.65 15.40 -15.74
CA CYS A 215 13.19 16.69 -16.22
C CYS A 215 14.05 17.77 -15.55
N THR A 216 14.53 18.73 -16.32
CA THR A 216 15.48 19.76 -15.83
C THR A 216 14.99 21.18 -16.06
N THR A 217 13.79 21.32 -16.62
CA THR A 217 13.16 22.63 -16.85
C THR A 217 11.91 22.77 -16.00
N GLU A 218 11.65 24.00 -15.55
CA GLU A 218 10.44 24.32 -14.80
C GLU A 218 9.17 24.07 -15.61
N ARG A 219 9.21 24.32 -16.92
CA ARG A 219 8.08 24.06 -17.82
C ARG A 219 7.69 22.58 -17.87
N GLU A 220 8.66 21.68 -17.96
CA GLU A 220 8.39 20.22 -17.97
C GLU A 220 7.81 19.74 -16.63
N VAL A 221 8.39 20.21 -15.53
CA VAL A 221 7.92 19.87 -14.18
C VAL A 221 6.51 20.39 -13.95
N ALA A 222 6.27 21.65 -14.27
CA ALA A 222 4.95 22.28 -14.12
C ALA A 222 3.89 21.55 -14.93
N ALA A 223 4.15 21.24 -16.21
CA ALA A 223 3.19 20.54 -17.05
C ALA A 223 2.78 19.16 -16.50
N ILE A 224 3.67 18.45 -15.81
CA ILE A 224 3.35 17.17 -15.16
C ILE A 224 2.58 17.41 -13.86
N VAL A 225 3.04 18.32 -13.01
CA VAL A 225 2.40 18.63 -11.71
C VAL A 225 0.99 19.15 -11.91
N ASP A 226 0.80 20.12 -12.81
CA ASP A 226 -0.49 20.76 -13.09
C ASP A 226 -1.50 19.77 -13.66
N ALA A 227 -1.05 18.80 -14.46
CA ALA A 227 -1.91 17.75 -14.99
C ALA A 227 -2.30 16.69 -13.93
N LEU A 228 -1.48 16.49 -12.89
CA LEU A 228 -1.75 15.56 -11.79
C LEU A 228 -2.49 16.22 -10.61
N ALA A 229 -2.40 17.55 -10.47
CA ALA A 229 -3.01 18.29 -9.36
C ALA A 229 -4.52 18.05 -9.17
N PRO A 230 -5.35 17.92 -10.23
CA PRO A 230 -6.78 17.63 -10.08
C PRO A 230 -7.09 16.30 -9.38
N ASP A 231 -6.17 15.34 -9.44
CA ASP A 231 -6.31 14.06 -8.74
C ASP A 231 -5.91 14.14 -7.25
N GLY A 232 -5.36 15.27 -6.83
CA GLY A 232 -4.79 15.48 -5.51
C GLY A 232 -3.33 15.03 -5.42
N LEU A 233 -2.51 15.86 -4.80
CA LEU A 233 -1.08 15.60 -4.62
C LEU A 233 -0.72 15.48 -3.15
N HIS A 234 0.19 14.55 -2.88
CA HIS A 234 0.91 14.42 -1.63
C HIS A 234 2.36 14.87 -1.85
N VAL A 235 2.80 15.86 -1.10
CA VAL A 235 4.16 16.40 -1.09
C VAL A 235 4.81 16.03 0.23
N GLU A 236 5.94 15.33 0.19
CA GLU A 236 6.66 14.91 1.39
C GLU A 236 8.16 15.10 1.23
N ARG A 237 8.88 15.20 2.34
CA ARG A 237 10.33 15.36 2.35
C ARG A 237 11.01 14.16 1.71
N TRP A 238 11.87 14.42 0.75
CA TRP A 238 12.73 13.39 0.20
C TRP A 238 13.87 13.07 1.18
N LEU A 239 13.62 12.04 2.00
CA LEU A 239 14.58 11.52 2.97
C LEU A 239 15.78 10.85 2.26
N PRO A 240 17.02 11.17 2.68
CA PRO A 240 18.18 10.39 2.26
C PRO A 240 18.09 9.00 2.89
N LYS A 241 17.98 7.98 2.02
CA LYS A 241 17.86 6.58 2.44
C LYS A 241 19.24 5.98 2.67
N ALA A 242 19.32 5.04 3.59
CA ALA A 242 20.47 4.16 3.71
C ALA A 242 20.68 3.40 2.39
N SER A 243 21.91 2.94 2.18
CA SER A 243 22.29 2.18 1.00
C SER A 243 22.86 0.82 1.36
N GLN A 244 22.62 -0.16 0.50
CA GLN A 244 23.28 -1.45 0.49
C GLN A 244 24.10 -1.57 -0.79
N ARG A 245 25.40 -1.81 -0.68
CA ARG A 245 26.32 -1.98 -1.83
C ARG A 245 26.20 -0.84 -2.87
N GLY A 246 26.14 0.41 -2.38
CA GLY A 246 26.02 1.61 -3.21
C GLY A 246 24.64 1.86 -3.84
N ARG A 247 23.61 1.07 -3.48
CA ARG A 247 22.23 1.22 -3.95
C ARG A 247 21.35 1.66 -2.78
N VAL A 248 20.51 2.68 -2.96
CA VAL A 248 19.57 3.09 -1.91
C VAL A 248 18.61 1.95 -1.60
N ALA A 249 18.25 1.78 -0.33
CA ALA A 249 17.45 0.67 0.17
C ALA A 249 16.18 1.17 0.87
N ASP A 250 15.11 0.40 0.73
CA ASP A 250 13.96 0.40 1.63
C ASP A 250 13.57 -1.04 1.99
N LEU A 251 12.61 -1.19 2.91
CA LEU A 251 12.04 -2.48 3.24
C LEU A 251 10.54 -2.47 2.98
N ARG A 252 10.04 -3.57 2.42
CA ARG A 252 8.63 -3.91 2.38
C ARG A 252 8.37 -4.96 3.45
N VAL A 253 7.65 -4.57 4.50
CA VAL A 253 7.30 -5.42 5.65
C VAL A 253 5.81 -5.73 5.59
N VAL A 254 5.43 -7.01 5.66
CA VAL A 254 4.02 -7.42 5.74
C VAL A 254 3.67 -7.65 7.19
N VAL A 255 2.65 -6.95 7.66
CA VAL A 255 2.09 -7.10 9.01
C VAL A 255 0.74 -7.79 8.88
N VAL A 256 0.60 -8.95 9.54
CA VAL A 256 -0.63 -9.74 9.57
C VAL A 256 -1.08 -9.83 11.01
N ASP A 257 -2.33 -9.47 11.29
CA ASP A 257 -2.93 -9.52 12.63
C ASP A 257 -2.06 -8.81 13.68
N GLY A 258 -1.55 -7.62 13.33
CA GLY A 258 -0.70 -6.80 14.19
C GLY A 258 0.74 -7.28 14.35
N ARG A 259 1.17 -8.35 13.68
CA ARG A 259 2.53 -8.92 13.79
C ARG A 259 3.29 -8.82 12.48
N ALA A 260 4.53 -8.34 12.52
CA ALA A 260 5.39 -8.32 11.34
C ALA A 260 5.80 -9.76 10.98
N THR A 261 5.26 -10.26 9.87
CA THR A 261 5.43 -11.66 9.45
C THR A 261 6.45 -11.84 8.34
N HIS A 262 6.57 -10.89 7.40
CA HIS A 262 7.49 -11.01 6.27
C HIS A 262 8.23 -9.70 6.05
N ALA A 263 9.46 -9.76 5.56
CA ALA A 263 10.20 -8.56 5.15
C ALA A 263 11.07 -8.84 3.94
N VAL A 264 11.09 -7.91 2.98
CA VAL A 264 12.03 -7.92 1.85
C VAL A 264 12.70 -6.55 1.73
N VAL A 265 14.01 -6.56 1.51
CA VAL A 265 14.78 -5.36 1.19
C VAL A 265 14.65 -5.10 -0.31
N ARG A 266 14.36 -3.85 -0.71
CA ARG A 266 14.40 -3.46 -2.12
C ARG A 266 15.48 -2.40 -2.31
N THR A 267 16.29 -2.56 -3.34
CA THR A 267 17.43 -1.67 -3.62
C THR A 267 17.37 -1.10 -5.03
N SER A 268 17.75 0.16 -5.19
CA SER A 268 17.73 0.86 -6.47
C SER A 268 18.94 1.78 -6.65
N ARG A 269 19.27 2.06 -7.93
CA ARG A 269 20.22 3.11 -8.31
C ARG A 269 19.53 4.48 -8.45
N SER A 270 18.20 4.51 -8.43
CA SER A 270 17.38 5.73 -8.44
C SER A 270 16.74 5.94 -7.06
N PRO A 271 16.18 7.13 -6.77
CA PRO A 271 15.49 7.39 -5.51
C PRO A 271 14.27 6.48 -5.26
N MET A 272 13.66 5.95 -6.32
CA MET A 272 12.51 5.04 -6.28
C MET A 272 12.98 3.58 -6.25
N THR A 273 12.56 2.84 -5.23
CA THR A 273 13.03 1.48 -4.90
C THR A 273 12.06 0.38 -5.31
N ASN A 274 10.89 0.74 -5.88
CA ASN A 274 9.87 -0.19 -6.34
C ASN A 274 10.46 -1.23 -7.33
N LEU A 275 10.19 -2.52 -7.10
CA LEU A 275 10.71 -3.61 -7.93
C LEU A 275 10.27 -3.49 -9.41
N HIS A 276 9.06 -2.96 -9.65
CA HIS A 276 8.52 -2.72 -10.99
C HIS A 276 9.26 -1.61 -11.77
N LEU A 277 10.07 -0.78 -11.10
CA LEU A 277 10.91 0.26 -11.72
C LEU A 277 12.39 -0.16 -11.83
N GLY A 278 12.67 -1.47 -11.84
CA GLY A 278 14.03 -2.02 -11.91
C GLY A 278 14.76 -2.10 -10.57
N GLY A 279 14.03 -1.98 -9.46
CA GLY A 279 14.53 -2.33 -8.13
C GLY A 279 14.89 -3.81 -8.04
N ALA A 280 15.84 -4.15 -7.17
CA ALA A 280 16.29 -5.53 -6.94
C ALA A 280 16.11 -5.92 -5.46
N ARG A 281 15.89 -7.21 -5.18
CA ARG A 281 15.93 -7.69 -3.80
C ARG A 281 17.33 -7.49 -3.23
N GLY A 282 17.38 -6.90 -2.04
CA GLY A 282 18.59 -6.78 -1.23
C GLY A 282 18.76 -7.98 -0.30
N ASP A 283 19.78 -7.89 0.56
CA ASP A 283 20.07 -8.87 1.59
C ASP A 283 19.55 -8.38 2.95
N LEU A 284 18.64 -9.13 3.57
CA LEU A 284 18.02 -8.79 4.85
C LEU A 284 18.97 -8.97 6.03
N ASP A 285 19.90 -9.93 5.96
CA ASP A 285 20.87 -10.18 7.04
C ASP A 285 21.91 -9.07 7.09
N GLU A 286 22.32 -8.53 5.93
CA GLU A 286 23.13 -7.30 5.88
C GLU A 286 22.40 -6.10 6.51
N VAL A 287 21.07 -5.97 6.33
CA VAL A 287 20.30 -4.92 6.99
C VAL A 287 20.32 -5.12 8.50
N ARG A 288 20.08 -6.34 8.99
CA ARG A 288 20.11 -6.64 10.43
C ARG A 288 21.48 -6.33 11.04
N ALA A 289 22.56 -6.73 10.36
CA ALA A 289 23.92 -6.43 10.78
C ALA A 289 24.21 -4.92 10.80
N ALA A 290 23.77 -4.18 9.77
CA ALA A 290 23.96 -2.73 9.70
C ALA A 290 23.19 -1.99 10.79
N VAL A 291 21.96 -2.43 11.11
CA VAL A 291 21.15 -1.87 12.20
C VAL A 291 21.81 -2.12 13.55
N ALA A 292 22.29 -3.34 13.80
CA ALA A 292 23.00 -3.68 15.03
C ALA A 292 24.30 -2.88 15.19
N ALA A 293 25.11 -2.79 14.12
CA ALA A 293 26.35 -1.99 14.11
C ALA A 293 26.08 -0.49 14.35
N ALA A 294 24.91 0.00 13.95
CA ALA A 294 24.50 1.38 14.17
C ALA A 294 23.98 1.66 15.60
N GLY A 295 23.89 0.63 16.45
CA GLY A 295 23.34 0.69 17.82
C GLY A 295 21.81 0.57 17.88
N GLY A 296 21.17 0.18 16.78
CA GLY A 296 19.72 -0.04 16.69
C GLY A 296 19.33 -1.50 16.93
N SER A 297 18.03 -1.75 16.88
CA SER A 297 17.43 -3.08 17.00
C SER A 297 16.58 -3.40 15.78
N TRP A 298 16.77 -4.59 15.19
CA TRP A 298 15.89 -5.09 14.14
C TRP A 298 14.44 -5.24 14.62
N ALA A 299 14.25 -5.69 15.86
CA ALA A 299 12.92 -5.73 16.49
C ALA A 299 12.32 -4.32 16.62
N GLY A 300 13.14 -3.30 16.89
CA GLY A 300 12.70 -1.91 16.89
C GLY A 300 12.23 -1.42 15.51
N ALA A 301 12.90 -1.85 14.43
CA ALA A 301 12.47 -1.55 13.06
C ALA A 301 11.12 -2.22 12.73
N LEU A 302 10.93 -3.47 13.15
CA LEU A 302 9.64 -4.18 12.99
C LEU A 302 8.53 -3.55 13.84
N ALA A 303 8.84 -3.13 15.06
CA ALA A 303 7.87 -2.47 15.94
C ALA A 303 7.29 -1.18 15.34
N VAL A 304 8.08 -0.42 14.57
CA VAL A 304 7.57 0.74 13.81
C VAL A 304 6.51 0.31 12.78
N CYS A 305 6.72 -0.81 12.10
CA CYS A 305 5.74 -1.35 11.15
C CYS A 305 4.48 -1.87 11.86
N GLU A 306 4.64 -2.54 13.00
CA GLU A 306 3.51 -3.03 13.82
C GLU A 306 2.70 -1.85 14.39
N GLN A 307 3.35 -0.78 14.84
CA GLN A 307 2.69 0.46 15.26
C GLN A 307 1.94 1.12 14.10
N ALA A 308 2.51 1.12 12.90
CA ALA A 308 1.82 1.62 11.71
C ALA A 308 0.57 0.80 11.36
N ALA A 309 0.64 -0.52 11.48
CA ALA A 309 -0.52 -1.39 11.28
C ALA A 309 -1.59 -1.20 12.37
N ALA A 310 -1.19 -0.96 13.62
CA ALA A 310 -2.12 -0.71 14.72
C ALA A 310 -2.97 0.57 14.53
N ALA A 311 -2.57 1.47 13.63
CA ALA A 311 -3.37 2.64 13.24
C ALA A 311 -4.59 2.26 12.37
N PHE A 312 -4.67 1.01 11.90
CA PHE A 312 -5.72 0.45 11.04
C PHE A 312 -6.27 -0.86 11.64
N PRO A 313 -6.97 -0.79 12.79
CA PRO A 313 -7.38 -1.96 13.57
C PRO A 313 -8.42 -2.85 12.88
N ASP A 314 -9.16 -2.30 11.92
CA ASP A 314 -10.18 -3.03 11.17
C ASP A 314 -9.61 -3.74 9.94
N THR A 315 -8.28 -3.73 9.75
CA THR A 315 -7.59 -4.36 8.63
C THR A 315 -6.72 -5.52 9.07
N LEU A 316 -6.94 -6.71 8.51
CA LEU A 316 -6.18 -7.90 8.89
C LEU A 316 -4.72 -7.83 8.46
N CYS A 317 -4.44 -7.26 7.29
CA CYS A 317 -3.12 -7.34 6.66
C CYS A 317 -2.76 -6.07 5.91
N VAL A 318 -1.57 -5.54 6.20
CA VAL A 318 -1.00 -4.37 5.52
C VAL A 318 0.45 -4.60 5.08
N GLY A 319 0.83 -3.96 3.98
CA GLY A 319 2.20 -3.88 3.50
C GLY A 319 2.81 -2.51 3.83
N VAL A 320 3.78 -2.47 4.73
CA VAL A 320 4.45 -1.25 5.19
C VAL A 320 5.74 -1.03 4.40
N ASP A 321 5.88 0.15 3.78
CA ASP A 321 7.13 0.62 3.20
C ASP A 321 7.96 1.35 4.25
N LEU A 322 8.99 0.70 4.77
CA LEU A 322 9.88 1.23 5.79
C LEU A 322 11.15 1.82 5.15
N LEU A 323 11.39 3.09 5.41
CA LEU A 323 12.49 3.88 4.87
C LEU A 323 13.61 4.00 5.92
N PRO A 324 14.73 3.28 5.78
CA PRO A 324 15.88 3.46 6.65
C PRO A 324 16.57 4.79 6.31
N ALA A 325 16.74 5.66 7.31
CA ALA A 325 17.57 6.85 7.16
C ALA A 325 19.05 6.48 7.03
N THR A 326 19.86 7.38 6.46
CA THR A 326 21.32 7.21 6.37
C THR A 326 21.91 6.71 7.69
N GLY A 327 22.74 5.65 7.60
CA GLY A 327 23.37 5.02 8.75
C GLY A 327 22.50 4.02 9.51
N TRP A 328 21.31 3.66 9.02
CA TRP A 328 20.48 2.56 9.56
C TRP A 328 19.99 2.73 11.01
N ARG A 329 20.09 3.95 11.58
CA ARG A 329 19.72 4.25 12.97
C ARG A 329 18.25 4.59 13.18
N ARG A 330 17.61 5.14 12.16
CA ARG A 330 16.24 5.66 12.23
C ARG A 330 15.46 5.15 11.04
N PHE A 331 14.18 4.93 11.25
CA PHE A 331 13.25 4.46 10.25
C PHE A 331 12.06 5.39 10.19
N ALA A 332 11.51 5.55 8.99
CA ALA A 332 10.24 6.24 8.78
C ALA A 332 9.35 5.39 7.89
N VAL A 333 8.04 5.42 8.08
CA VAL A 333 7.07 4.79 7.19
C VAL A 333 6.83 5.73 6.01
N GLY A 334 7.10 5.24 4.80
CA GLY A 334 6.86 5.98 3.57
C GLY A 334 5.45 5.79 3.02
N GLU A 335 4.86 4.61 3.24
CA GLU A 335 3.53 4.24 2.77
C GLU A 335 3.05 2.98 3.51
N VAL A 336 1.72 2.84 3.68
CA VAL A 336 1.07 1.60 4.13
C VAL A 336 0.05 1.21 3.08
N ASN A 337 0.14 -0.03 2.61
CA ASN A 337 -0.68 -0.58 1.53
C ASN A 337 -1.69 -1.57 2.11
N ALA A 338 -2.96 -1.46 1.73
CA ALA A 338 -3.98 -2.43 2.08
C ALA A 338 -3.70 -3.81 1.47
N PHE A 339 -4.29 -4.85 2.05
CA PHE A 339 -4.29 -6.24 1.57
C PHE A 339 -2.92 -6.93 1.59
N GLY A 340 -1.93 -6.34 2.26
CA GLY A 340 -0.57 -6.87 2.32
C GLY A 340 0.21 -6.71 1.02
N ASP A 341 1.07 -7.68 0.73
CA ASP A 341 1.84 -7.68 -0.50
C ASP A 341 2.04 -9.09 -1.07
N LEU A 342 2.23 -9.13 -2.38
CA LEU A 342 2.58 -10.32 -3.13
C LEU A 342 4.10 -10.47 -3.13
N LEU A 343 4.62 -11.31 -2.22
CA LEU A 343 6.05 -11.58 -2.08
C LEU A 343 6.36 -13.04 -2.47
N PRO A 344 6.38 -13.38 -3.78
CA PRO A 344 6.53 -14.75 -4.21
C PRO A 344 7.89 -15.32 -3.75
N ARG A 345 7.87 -16.59 -3.32
CA ARG A 345 9.03 -17.34 -2.82
C ARG A 345 9.68 -16.75 -1.57
N LEU A 346 8.94 -15.96 -0.79
CA LEU A 346 9.38 -15.47 0.52
C LEU A 346 8.52 -16.14 1.59
N THR A 347 9.16 -16.67 2.63
CA THR A 347 8.49 -17.23 3.80
C THR A 347 8.60 -16.30 5.01
N GLY A 348 7.79 -16.56 6.03
CA GLY A 348 7.75 -15.73 7.23
C GLY A 348 9.07 -15.68 8.01
N LEU A 349 9.24 -14.59 8.75
CA LEU A 349 10.39 -14.29 9.59
C LEU A 349 10.45 -15.26 10.78
N PRO A 350 11.67 -15.62 11.24
CA PRO A 350 11.83 -16.35 12.50
C PRO A 350 11.21 -15.60 13.69
N GLY A 351 10.50 -16.31 14.55
CA GLY A 351 9.77 -15.80 15.71
C GLY A 351 8.46 -15.09 15.39
N SER A 352 8.02 -15.04 14.12
CA SER A 352 6.79 -14.34 13.73
C SER A 352 5.53 -15.18 13.85
N GLY A 353 5.65 -16.52 13.89
CA GLY A 353 4.52 -17.45 13.79
C GLY A 353 4.08 -17.71 12.35
N ALA A 354 4.81 -17.20 11.35
CA ALA A 354 4.58 -17.42 9.93
C ALA A 354 5.73 -18.19 9.24
N GLU A 355 6.62 -18.82 10.01
CA GLU A 355 7.73 -19.61 9.47
C GLU A 355 7.23 -20.71 8.53
N GLY A 356 7.82 -20.77 7.33
CA GLY A 356 7.40 -21.72 6.29
C GLY A 356 6.09 -21.37 5.58
N LEU A 357 5.35 -20.36 6.04
CA LEU A 357 4.16 -19.84 5.38
C LEU A 357 4.53 -18.70 4.43
N ASP A 358 3.80 -18.56 3.33
CA ASP A 358 3.81 -17.33 2.53
C ASP A 358 2.87 -16.27 3.12
N THR A 359 2.79 -15.11 2.47
CA THR A 359 1.99 -13.98 2.96
C THR A 359 0.48 -14.28 2.99
N TYR A 360 -0.04 -15.17 2.14
CA TYR A 360 -1.47 -15.52 2.13
C TYR A 360 -1.79 -16.62 3.13
N ALA A 361 -0.91 -17.62 3.27
CA ALA A 361 -1.02 -18.66 4.28
C ALA A 361 -0.94 -18.09 5.69
N ALA A 362 -0.09 -17.09 5.93
CA ALA A 362 -0.06 -16.35 7.20
C ALA A 362 -1.40 -15.65 7.51
N GLN A 363 -2.07 -15.08 6.50
CA GLN A 363 -3.39 -14.46 6.67
C GLN A 363 -4.47 -15.49 6.98
N VAL A 364 -4.49 -16.63 6.27
CA VAL A 364 -5.43 -17.72 6.56
C VAL A 364 -5.20 -18.28 7.97
N ALA A 365 -3.95 -18.48 8.39
CA ALA A 365 -3.62 -18.92 9.73
C ALA A 365 -4.10 -17.93 10.80
N ALA A 366 -3.97 -16.63 10.57
CA ALA A 366 -4.48 -15.60 11.47
C ALA A 366 -6.03 -15.65 11.60
N VAL A 367 -6.76 -15.82 10.50
CA VAL A 367 -8.23 -15.98 10.53
C VAL A 367 -8.65 -17.21 11.33
N LEU A 368 -7.94 -18.33 11.17
CA LEU A 368 -8.18 -19.55 11.95
C LEU A 368 -7.93 -19.33 13.44
N ASN A 369 -6.85 -18.61 13.80
CA ASN A 369 -6.53 -18.30 15.18
C ASN A 369 -7.57 -17.37 15.83
N ARG A 370 -7.99 -16.30 15.14
CA ARG A 370 -9.08 -15.42 15.59
C ARG A 370 -10.38 -16.20 15.85
N SER A 371 -10.72 -17.10 14.94
CA SER A 371 -11.92 -17.96 15.06
C SER A 371 -11.85 -18.89 16.28
N ARG A 372 -10.67 -19.42 16.61
CA ARG A 372 -10.46 -20.25 17.80
C ARG A 372 -10.55 -19.43 19.09
N ASN A 373 -9.97 -18.23 19.13
CA ASN A 373 -9.96 -17.38 20.32
C ASN A 373 -11.36 -16.83 20.67
N HIS A 374 -12.17 -16.48 19.66
CA HIS A 374 -13.57 -16.09 19.89
C HIS A 374 -14.39 -17.21 20.54
N ARG A 375 -14.11 -18.48 20.20
CA ARG A 375 -14.81 -19.64 20.81
C ARG A 375 -14.46 -19.85 22.27
N VAL A 376 -13.22 -19.55 22.67
CA VAL A 376 -12.78 -19.68 24.07
C VAL A 376 -13.35 -18.55 24.94
N SER A 377 -13.66 -17.39 24.33
CA SER A 377 -14.07 -16.17 25.04
C SER A 377 -15.60 -15.99 25.11
N ALA A 378 -16.39 -16.75 24.35
CA ALA A 378 -17.85 -16.70 24.42
C ALA A 378 -18.36 -17.49 25.63
N PRO A 379 -19.15 -16.90 26.54
CA PRO A 379 -19.76 -17.65 27.65
C PRO A 379 -20.69 -18.73 27.11
N SER A 380 -20.68 -19.88 27.78
CA SER A 380 -21.38 -21.12 27.40
C SER A 380 -22.90 -20.98 27.38
#